data_AF-A0A0K0XT99-F1
#
_entry.id   AF-A0A0K0XT99-F1
#
_cell.length_a   1.000
_cell.length_b   1.000
_cell.length_c   1.000
_cell.angle_alpha   90.00
_cell.angle_beta   90.00
_cell.angle_gamma   90.00
#
_symmetry.space_group_name_H-M   'P 1'
#
loop_
_entity.id
_entity.type
_entity.pdbx_description
1 polymer ?
#
loop_
_entity_poly.entity_id
_entity_poly.type
_entity_poly.pdbx_seq_one_letter_code
_entity_poly.pdbx_strand_id
1 'polypeptide(L)'
;MRLLSFIVVVALALTACQSNETARTPEPAQESSPAESAASARTQRAEAPEPAVGDEAESEQSAEESRARGTRVDPARQIPSLVGELDSEGYGLTFIVDGSSPEAFAASLEMIAADTSAAQYQSLDAAIRYRRNFSMSGGSLADFYRSLDGLTAEEIIEQAVRREW
;
A
#
# COMPACT_ATOMS: atom_id res chain seq x y z
N MET A 1 3.19 -61.81 -20.88
CA MET A 1 4.63 -61.56 -20.98
C MET A 1 5.01 -60.52 -19.93
N ARG A 2 5.85 -60.93 -18.97
CA ARG A 2 6.90 -60.20 -18.20
C ARG A 2 6.63 -58.73 -17.79
N LEU A 3 6.45 -58.44 -16.50
CA LEU A 3 7.44 -58.19 -15.43
C LEU A 3 8.28 -56.90 -15.57
N LEU A 4 8.33 -56.16 -14.44
CA LEU A 4 9.42 -55.28 -13.93
C LEU A 4 9.58 -53.90 -14.59
N SER A 5 9.31 -52.80 -13.88
CA SER A 5 10.11 -52.21 -12.79
C SER A 5 11.34 -51.44 -13.31
N PHE A 6 11.33 -50.11 -13.20
CA PHE A 6 12.54 -49.32 -12.98
C PHE A 6 12.18 -48.07 -12.16
N ILE A 7 12.40 -48.21 -10.84
CA ILE A 7 12.64 -47.12 -9.90
C ILE A 7 14.03 -46.57 -10.20
N VAL A 8 14.18 -45.26 -10.36
CA VAL A 8 15.46 -44.57 -10.13
C VAL A 8 15.20 -43.37 -9.23
N VAL A 9 15.49 -43.60 -7.95
CA VAL A 9 15.76 -42.59 -6.93
C VAL A 9 17.14 -41.99 -7.24
N VAL A 10 17.25 -40.66 -7.33
CA VAL A 10 18.51 -39.95 -7.10
C VAL A 10 18.24 -38.80 -6.13
N ALA A 11 18.50 -39.08 -4.86
CA ALA A 11 18.79 -38.09 -3.85
C ALA A 11 20.32 -37.99 -3.74
N LEU A 12 20.89 -36.79 -3.80
CA LEU A 12 22.21 -36.36 -3.27
C LEU A 12 22.42 -34.89 -3.70
N ALA A 13 22.17 -33.93 -2.81
CA ALA A 13 23.14 -33.37 -1.86
C ALA A 13 24.17 -32.44 -2.50
N LEU A 14 23.96 -31.13 -2.37
CA LEU A 14 25.04 -30.14 -2.30
C LEU A 14 24.73 -29.09 -1.23
N THR A 15 25.25 -29.37 -0.04
CA THR A 15 25.68 -28.41 0.97
C THR A 15 26.91 -27.63 0.47
N ALA A 16 26.83 -26.30 0.46
CA ALA A 16 27.97 -25.39 0.60
C ALA A 16 27.43 -24.06 1.13
N CYS A 17 27.59 -23.75 2.42
CA CYS A 17 28.73 -23.02 2.97
C CYS A 17 29.08 -21.74 2.17
N GLN A 18 28.56 -20.60 2.62
CA GLN A 18 29.45 -19.46 2.85
C GLN A 18 28.91 -18.57 3.97
N SER A 19 29.52 -18.72 5.14
CA SER A 19 29.65 -17.63 6.09
C SER A 19 30.39 -16.49 5.39
N ASN A 20 29.87 -15.27 5.41
CA ASN A 20 30.74 -14.12 5.62
C ASN A 20 29.99 -12.90 6.17
N GLU A 21 30.48 -12.42 7.32
CA GLU A 21 30.72 -11.00 7.58
C GLU A 21 29.52 -10.06 7.65
N THR A 22 28.89 -9.99 8.83
CA THR A 22 28.30 -8.72 9.27
C THR A 22 29.37 -7.91 9.98
N ALA A 23 30.16 -7.19 9.17
CA ALA A 23 30.78 -5.95 9.60
C ALA A 23 29.70 -4.87 9.63
N ARG A 24 29.42 -4.32 10.82
CA ARG A 24 28.80 -3.01 11.11
C ARG A 24 28.70 -2.96 12.63
N THR A 25 29.39 -2.04 13.30
CA THR A 25 28.81 -0.71 13.53
C THR A 25 29.93 0.24 13.97
N PRO A 26 30.27 1.27 13.18
CA PRO A 26 30.83 2.49 13.73
C PRO A 26 29.72 3.30 14.45
N GLU A 27 30.14 4.00 15.50
CA GLU A 27 29.56 5.20 16.13
C GLU A 27 28.19 5.71 15.64
N PRO A 28 27.39 6.24 16.58
CA PRO A 28 27.31 7.69 16.53
C PRO A 28 27.59 8.35 17.88
N ALA A 29 28.59 9.23 17.89
CA ALA A 29 28.53 10.45 18.67
C ALA A 29 27.33 11.29 18.21
N GLN A 30 26.45 11.65 19.13
CA GLN A 30 25.72 12.93 19.11
C GLN A 30 24.90 13.12 20.39
N GLU A 31 25.15 14.24 21.04
CA GLU A 31 24.24 15.13 21.78
C GLU A 31 25.10 15.82 22.85
N SER A 32 25.39 17.11 22.72
CA SER A 32 24.45 18.10 23.21
C SER A 32 24.72 19.46 22.54
N SER A 33 23.73 19.99 21.81
CA SER A 33 23.64 21.42 21.54
C SER A 33 22.89 22.09 22.69
N PRO A 34 23.34 23.26 23.16
CA PRO A 34 22.70 23.99 24.26
C PRO A 34 21.40 24.67 23.83
N ALA A 35 20.48 24.70 24.79
CA ALA A 35 19.24 25.47 24.81
C ALA A 35 19.49 26.97 24.80
N GLU A 36 18.59 27.73 24.18
CA GLU A 36 17.90 28.91 24.72
C GLU A 36 17.31 29.70 23.54
N SER A 37 15.99 29.63 23.35
CA SER A 37 15.24 30.60 22.56
C SER A 37 14.32 31.37 23.49
N ALA A 38 14.69 32.63 23.71
CA ALA A 38 14.02 33.57 24.57
C ALA A 38 12.67 34.01 23.99
N ALA A 39 11.72 34.21 24.89
CA ALA A 39 10.41 34.78 24.65
C ALA A 39 10.50 36.23 24.12
N SER A 40 9.57 36.61 23.23
CA SER A 40 9.08 37.99 23.17
C SER A 40 7.67 38.06 22.60
N ALA A 41 6.77 38.56 23.44
CA ALA A 41 5.42 38.97 23.13
C ALA A 41 5.40 40.37 22.49
N ARG A 42 4.51 40.61 21.50
CA ARG A 42 3.80 41.90 21.40
C ARG A 42 2.58 41.87 20.47
N THR A 43 1.47 42.33 21.03
CA THR A 43 0.14 42.59 20.46
C THR A 43 0.07 43.87 19.60
N GLN A 44 -1.02 43.98 18.84
CA GLN A 44 -1.65 45.15 18.17
C GLN A 44 -1.35 45.23 16.66
N ARG A 45 -2.29 45.51 15.75
CA ARG A 45 -3.47 46.37 15.82
C ARG A 45 -4.40 46.07 14.63
N ALA A 46 -5.71 46.18 14.83
CA ALA A 46 -6.73 46.10 13.78
C ALA A 46 -6.72 47.35 12.88
N GLU A 47 -6.87 47.15 11.57
CA GLU A 47 -7.48 48.13 10.66
C GLU A 47 -8.03 47.41 9.42
N ALA A 48 -9.32 47.60 9.18
CA ALA A 48 -10.06 47.37 7.93
C ALA A 48 -10.91 48.65 7.71
N PRO A 49 -11.46 49.00 6.52
CA PRO A 49 -11.79 48.07 5.42
C PRO A 49 -11.76 48.62 3.95
N GLU A 50 -12.03 47.70 3.00
CA GLU A 50 -12.63 47.82 1.64
C GLU A 50 -11.85 48.44 0.44
N PRO A 51 -12.32 48.28 -0.83
CA PRO A 51 -12.46 47.02 -1.57
C PRO A 51 -11.88 47.13 -3.00
N ALA A 52 -11.43 46.04 -3.62
CA ALA A 52 -11.14 46.03 -5.05
C ALA A 52 -11.52 44.71 -5.70
N VAL A 53 -12.50 44.86 -6.60
CA VAL A 53 -13.04 43.92 -7.59
C VAL A 53 -11.93 43.16 -8.31
N GLY A 54 -12.09 41.84 -8.36
CA GLY A 54 -11.27 40.90 -9.11
C GLY A 54 -11.88 39.51 -9.01
N ASP A 55 -13.14 39.40 -9.46
CA ASP A 55 -13.76 38.14 -9.85
C ASP A 55 -12.87 37.47 -10.92
N GLU A 56 -12.91 36.15 -11.04
CA GLU A 56 -12.13 35.30 -11.98
C GLU A 56 -10.79 34.73 -11.44
N ALA A 57 -10.80 34.05 -10.28
CA ALA A 57 -9.77 33.05 -9.94
C ALA A 57 -10.27 31.98 -8.95
N GLU A 58 -11.53 31.54 -9.05
CA GLU A 58 -12.06 30.44 -8.23
C GLU A 58 -12.71 29.38 -9.12
N SER A 59 -11.94 28.74 -10.00
CA SER A 59 -12.48 27.59 -10.75
C SER A 59 -11.45 26.55 -11.19
N GLU A 60 -10.29 26.46 -10.51
CA GLU A 60 -9.30 25.39 -10.77
C GLU A 60 -9.02 24.49 -9.55
N GLN A 61 -9.26 24.95 -8.31
CA GLN A 61 -9.05 24.13 -7.11
C GLN A 61 -10.12 23.04 -6.90
N SER A 62 -11.27 23.12 -7.57
CA SER A 62 -12.37 22.18 -7.35
C SER A 62 -12.20 20.82 -8.06
N ALA A 63 -11.27 20.73 -9.02
CA ALA A 63 -11.00 19.50 -9.78
C ALA A 63 -9.94 18.60 -9.11
N GLU A 64 -8.93 19.18 -8.44
CA GLU A 64 -7.94 18.41 -7.66
C GLU A 64 -8.55 17.83 -6.37
N GLU A 65 -9.40 18.59 -5.67
CA GLU A 65 -10.05 18.12 -4.45
C GLU A 65 -11.19 17.11 -4.71
N SER A 66 -11.59 16.90 -5.97
CA SER A 66 -12.53 15.83 -6.37
C SER A 66 -11.82 14.52 -6.69
N ARG A 67 -10.54 14.55 -7.14
CA ARG A 67 -9.73 13.33 -7.31
C ARG A 67 -9.30 12.74 -5.96
N ALA A 68 -9.04 13.60 -4.96
CA ALA A 68 -8.83 13.19 -3.57
C ALA A 68 -10.10 12.74 -2.81
N ARG A 69 -11.26 12.68 -3.50
CA ARG A 69 -12.58 12.40 -2.94
C ARG A 69 -13.24 11.17 -3.56
N GLY A 70 -12.47 10.12 -3.83
CA GLY A 70 -13.01 8.78 -3.61
C GLY A 70 -13.56 8.79 -2.19
N THR A 71 -14.88 8.62 -2.03
CA THR A 71 -15.64 8.64 -0.76
C THR A 71 -14.70 8.38 0.42
N ARG A 72 -14.54 9.31 1.38
CA ARG A 72 -13.73 9.15 2.60
C ARG A 72 -14.26 7.97 3.42
N VAL A 73 -14.00 6.77 2.94
CA VAL A 73 -14.35 5.51 3.55
C VAL A 73 -13.35 5.36 4.69
N ASP A 74 -13.87 5.20 5.89
CA ASP A 74 -13.06 4.84 7.04
C ASP A 74 -12.46 3.45 6.77
N PRO A 75 -11.14 3.33 6.51
CA PRO A 75 -10.52 2.07 6.12
C PRO A 75 -10.63 1.03 7.24
N ALA A 76 -10.78 1.47 8.50
CA ALA A 76 -11.00 0.59 9.63
C ALA A 76 -12.37 -0.14 9.57
N ARG A 77 -13.31 0.37 8.77
CA ARG A 77 -14.66 -0.20 8.63
C ARG A 77 -14.88 -0.90 7.29
N GLN A 78 -14.21 -0.44 6.23
CA GLN A 78 -14.45 -0.92 4.88
C GLN A 78 -13.20 -0.77 4.00
N ILE A 79 -13.04 -1.74 3.10
CA ILE A 79 -12.02 -1.71 2.05
C ILE A 79 -12.32 -0.55 1.08
N PRO A 80 -11.34 0.33 0.80
CA PRO A 80 -11.50 1.40 -0.19
C PRO A 80 -11.85 0.87 -1.58
N SER A 81 -12.68 1.62 -2.31
CA SER A 81 -13.01 1.33 -3.71
C SER A 81 -12.29 2.35 -4.58
N LEU A 82 -11.23 1.92 -5.27
CA LEU A 82 -10.42 2.75 -6.17
C LEU A 82 -10.55 2.23 -7.62
N VAL A 83 -9.97 2.96 -8.55
CA VAL A 83 -9.86 2.59 -9.97
C VAL A 83 -8.45 2.91 -10.41
N GLY A 84 -7.86 2.06 -11.28
CA GLY A 84 -6.55 2.35 -11.86
C GLY A 84 -6.56 3.65 -12.67
N GLU A 85 -5.49 4.44 -12.53
CA GLU A 85 -5.40 5.80 -13.07
C GLU A 85 -4.68 5.89 -14.43
N LEU A 86 -4.05 4.80 -14.88
CA LEU A 86 -3.33 4.79 -16.16
C LEU A 86 -4.21 4.37 -17.34
N ASP A 87 -3.94 4.96 -18.51
CA ASP A 87 -4.58 4.58 -19.78
C ASP A 87 -4.06 3.24 -20.35
N SER A 88 -2.87 2.81 -19.93
CA SER A 88 -2.21 1.57 -20.35
C SER A 88 -1.72 0.76 -19.15
N GLU A 89 -1.32 -0.49 -19.38
CA GLU A 89 -0.74 -1.33 -18.33
C GLU A 89 0.48 -0.68 -17.69
N GLY A 90 0.51 -0.67 -16.36
CA GLY A 90 1.60 -0.17 -15.54
C GLY A 90 2.20 -1.24 -14.63
N TYR A 91 3.08 -0.83 -13.71
CA TYR A 91 3.84 -1.71 -12.84
C TYR A 91 3.27 -1.79 -11.42
N GLY A 92 2.17 -1.11 -11.12
CA GLY A 92 1.65 -1.03 -9.76
C GLY A 92 1.25 -2.38 -9.18
N LEU A 93 0.93 -3.40 -9.99
CA LEU A 93 0.67 -4.75 -9.47
C LEU A 93 1.91 -5.40 -8.80
N THR A 94 3.11 -4.93 -9.14
CA THR A 94 4.36 -5.39 -8.51
C THR A 94 4.60 -4.78 -7.13
N PHE A 95 3.83 -3.76 -6.74
CA PHE A 95 3.97 -3.13 -5.43
C PHE A 95 3.44 -4.02 -4.32
N ILE A 96 4.10 -3.92 -3.17
CA ILE A 96 3.74 -4.64 -1.95
C ILE A 96 2.57 -3.93 -1.27
N VAL A 97 1.60 -4.72 -0.85
CA VAL A 97 0.48 -4.28 -0.02
C VAL A 97 0.91 -4.29 1.45
N ASP A 98 0.72 -3.16 2.13
CA ASP A 98 0.99 -3.02 3.55
C ASP A 98 -0.30 -3.29 4.34
N GLY A 99 -0.37 -4.45 4.96
CA GLY A 99 -1.53 -4.89 5.75
C GLY A 99 -1.38 -4.63 7.25
N SER A 100 -0.35 -3.89 7.68
CA SER A 100 -0.05 -3.64 9.10
C SER A 100 -1.15 -2.85 9.81
N SER A 101 -1.88 -2.02 9.07
CA SER A 101 -3.03 -1.24 9.56
C SER A 101 -4.02 -0.97 8.42
N PRO A 102 -5.30 -0.64 8.74
CA PRO A 102 -6.26 -0.24 7.73
C PRO A 102 -5.80 0.94 6.85
N GLU A 103 -5.15 1.93 7.47
CA GLU A 103 -4.67 3.14 6.80
C GLU A 103 -3.49 2.83 5.87
N ALA A 104 -2.54 2.00 6.32
CA ALA A 104 -1.42 1.57 5.48
C ALA A 104 -1.90 0.74 4.29
N PHE A 105 -2.91 -0.10 4.51
CA PHE A 105 -3.53 -0.88 3.45
C PHE A 105 -4.17 0.04 2.40
N ALA A 106 -4.98 1.01 2.83
CA ALA A 106 -5.57 2.00 1.94
C ALA A 106 -4.51 2.78 1.15
N ALA A 107 -3.47 3.28 1.81
CA ALA A 107 -2.39 4.02 1.18
C ALA A 107 -1.62 3.16 0.14
N SER A 108 -1.40 1.88 0.44
CA SER A 108 -0.76 0.97 -0.52
C SER A 108 -1.64 0.74 -1.76
N LEU A 109 -2.96 0.63 -1.58
CA LEU A 109 -3.91 0.50 -2.70
C LEU A 109 -3.97 1.77 -3.55
N GLU A 110 -3.89 2.95 -2.93
CA GLU A 110 -3.82 4.23 -3.66
C GLU A 110 -2.56 4.29 -4.52
N MET A 111 -1.41 3.90 -3.98
CA MET A 111 -0.15 3.83 -4.72
C MET A 111 -0.23 2.82 -5.88
N ILE A 112 -0.85 1.66 -5.67
CA ILE A 112 -1.07 0.66 -6.72
C ILE A 112 -2.02 1.20 -7.80
N ALA A 113 -3.12 1.84 -7.42
CA ALA A 113 -4.09 2.42 -8.35
C ALA A 113 -3.46 3.49 -9.24
N ALA A 114 -2.60 4.34 -8.67
CA ALA A 114 -1.89 5.38 -9.39
C ALA A 114 -0.97 4.83 -10.50
N ASP A 115 -0.45 3.60 -10.35
CA ASP A 115 0.47 2.97 -11.31
C ASP A 115 -0.12 1.73 -12.02
N THR A 116 -1.45 1.64 -12.11
CA THR A 116 -2.13 0.55 -12.83
C THR A 116 -3.19 1.07 -13.80
N SER A 117 -3.46 0.26 -14.83
CA SER A 117 -4.64 0.48 -15.66
C SER A 117 -5.92 0.12 -14.92
N ALA A 118 -7.05 0.66 -15.38
CA ALA A 118 -8.37 0.30 -14.82
C ALA A 118 -8.64 -1.22 -14.84
N ALA A 119 -8.20 -1.93 -15.89
CA ALA A 119 -8.38 -3.38 -16.00
C ALA A 119 -7.50 -4.18 -15.03
N GLN A 120 -6.25 -3.75 -14.85
CA GLN A 120 -5.34 -4.34 -13.86
C GLN A 120 -5.90 -4.17 -12.43
N TYR A 121 -6.29 -2.94 -12.08
CA TYR A 121 -6.84 -2.65 -10.75
C TYR A 121 -8.16 -3.37 -10.50
N GLN A 122 -9.02 -3.50 -11.52
CA GLN A 122 -10.26 -4.28 -11.41
C GLN A 122 -9.99 -5.75 -11.05
N SER A 123 -8.92 -6.34 -11.60
CA SER A 123 -8.52 -7.71 -11.27
C SER A 123 -8.08 -7.83 -9.80
N LEU A 124 -7.35 -6.83 -9.29
CA LEU A 124 -6.96 -6.74 -7.89
C LEU A 124 -8.18 -6.56 -6.96
N ASP A 125 -9.10 -5.63 -7.26
CA ASP A 125 -10.32 -5.42 -6.46
C ASP A 125 -11.16 -6.70 -6.39
N ALA A 126 -11.33 -7.40 -7.51
CA ALA A 126 -12.03 -8.69 -7.56
C ALA A 126 -11.36 -9.74 -6.65
N ALA A 127 -10.03 -9.86 -6.72
CA ALA A 127 -9.26 -10.79 -5.89
C ALA A 127 -9.36 -10.46 -4.38
N ILE A 128 -9.25 -9.18 -4.01
CA ILE A 128 -9.39 -8.71 -2.62
C ILE A 128 -10.79 -9.04 -2.09
N ARG A 129 -11.85 -8.74 -2.86
CA ARG A 129 -13.24 -9.03 -2.48
C ARG A 129 -13.51 -10.52 -2.36
N TYR A 130 -13.00 -11.31 -3.32
CA TYR A 130 -13.06 -12.77 -3.25
C TYR A 130 -12.44 -13.25 -1.95
N ARG A 131 -11.18 -12.91 -1.69
CA ARG A 131 -10.47 -13.33 -0.47
C ARG A 131 -11.19 -12.90 0.81
N ARG A 132 -11.74 -11.68 0.85
CA ARG A 132 -12.53 -11.18 1.99
C ARG A 132 -13.74 -12.08 2.25
N ASN A 133 -14.46 -12.48 1.20
CA ASN A 133 -15.63 -13.34 1.35
C ASN A 133 -15.27 -14.71 1.95
N PHE A 134 -14.11 -15.27 1.60
CA PHE A 134 -13.65 -16.57 2.12
C PHE A 134 -12.99 -16.49 3.51
N SER A 135 -12.38 -15.36 3.88
CA SER A 135 -11.77 -15.16 5.20
C SER A 135 -12.79 -14.90 6.32
N MET A 136 -14.01 -14.49 5.97
CA MET A 136 -15.07 -14.09 6.92
C MET A 136 -15.78 -15.25 7.64
N SER A 137 -15.33 -16.50 7.48
CA SER A 137 -15.84 -17.63 8.28
C SER A 137 -15.52 -17.52 9.80
N GLY A 138 -14.88 -16.43 10.25
CA GLY A 138 -14.66 -16.13 11.66
C GLY A 138 -13.67 -15.00 11.99
N GLY A 139 -13.01 -14.39 10.99
CA GLY A 139 -11.99 -13.34 11.19
C GLY A 139 -12.51 -11.91 11.16
N SER A 140 -11.79 -10.99 11.83
CA SER A 140 -12.04 -9.55 11.75
C SER A 140 -11.47 -8.93 10.46
N LEU A 141 -11.87 -7.70 10.13
CA LEU A 141 -11.30 -6.96 9.00
C LEU A 141 -9.79 -6.70 9.18
N ALA A 142 -9.33 -6.52 10.43
CA ALA A 142 -7.91 -6.39 10.73
C ALA A 142 -7.14 -7.70 10.48
N ASP A 143 -7.74 -8.86 10.74
CA ASP A 143 -7.14 -10.16 10.39
C ASP A 143 -7.04 -10.33 8.87
N PHE A 144 -8.05 -9.83 8.16
CA PHE A 144 -8.02 -9.81 6.70
C PHE A 144 -6.86 -8.96 6.16
N TYR A 145 -6.66 -7.73 6.64
CA TYR A 145 -5.53 -6.89 6.22
C TYR A 145 -4.18 -7.55 6.50
N ARG A 146 -3.99 -8.10 7.70
CA ARG A 146 -2.77 -8.85 8.04
C ARG A 146 -2.53 -10.08 7.16
N SER A 147 -3.58 -10.68 6.59
CA SER A 147 -3.44 -11.81 5.67
C SER A 147 -2.96 -11.42 4.26
N LEU A 148 -2.97 -10.12 3.95
CA LEU A 148 -2.49 -9.53 2.70
C LEU A 148 -1.13 -8.84 2.87
N ASP A 149 -0.70 -8.62 4.11
CA ASP A 149 0.53 -7.90 4.42
C ASP A 149 1.77 -8.57 3.81
N GLY A 150 2.58 -7.77 3.12
CA GLY A 150 3.81 -8.22 2.49
C GLY A 150 3.64 -8.93 1.15
N LEU A 151 2.40 -9.15 0.69
CA LEU A 151 2.14 -9.70 -0.65
C LEU A 151 2.15 -8.60 -1.71
N THR A 152 2.60 -8.92 -2.91
CA THR A 152 2.35 -8.04 -4.06
C THR A 152 0.89 -8.13 -4.51
N ALA A 153 0.43 -7.12 -5.23
CA ALA A 153 -0.90 -7.15 -5.84
C ALA A 153 -1.05 -8.31 -6.84
N GLU A 154 0.01 -8.66 -7.59
CA GLU A 154 0.04 -9.86 -8.43
C GLU A 154 -0.16 -11.15 -7.61
N GLU A 155 0.57 -11.32 -6.52
CA GLU A 155 0.44 -12.50 -5.66
C GLU A 155 -0.97 -12.64 -5.07
N ILE A 156 -1.62 -11.52 -4.72
CA ILE A 156 -3.01 -11.51 -4.25
C ILE A 156 -3.95 -12.04 -5.32
N ILE A 157 -3.79 -11.60 -6.58
CA ILE A 157 -4.57 -12.07 -7.72
C ILE A 157 -4.32 -13.56 -7.97
N GLU A 158 -3.06 -13.98 -8.04
CA GLU A 158 -2.70 -15.38 -8.27
C GLU A 158 -3.27 -16.33 -7.22
N GLN A 159 -3.22 -15.93 -5.94
CA GLN A 159 -3.76 -16.72 -4.84
C GLN A 159 -5.28 -16.84 -4.90
N ALA A 160 -5.98 -15.80 -5.39
CA ALA A 160 -7.43 -15.86 -5.61
C ALA A 160 -7.77 -16.86 -6.73
N VAL A 161 -7.10 -16.76 -7.87
CA VAL A 161 -7.33 -17.63 -9.05
C VAL A 161 -7.02 -19.10 -8.75
N ARG A 162 -5.93 -19.39 -8.02
CA ARG A 162 -5.53 -20.77 -7.70
C ARG A 162 -6.58 -21.55 -6.90
N ARG A 163 -7.46 -20.85 -6.19
CA ARG A 163 -8.51 -21.46 -5.35
C ARG A 163 -9.86 -21.60 -6.05
N GLU A 164 -9.97 -21.17 -7.30
CA GLU A 164 -11.19 -21.33 -8.13
C GLU A 164 -11.25 -22.70 -8.84
N TRP A 165 -10.25 -23.58 -8.64
CA TRP A 165 -10.14 -24.93 -9.23
C TRP A 165 -9.97 -26.00 -8.15
#